data_AF-A0A2G8KSQ3-F1
#
_entry.id   AF-A0A2G8KSQ3-F1
#
_cell.length_a   1.000
_cell.length_b   1.000
_cell.length_c   1.000
_cell.angle_alpha   90.00
_cell.angle_beta   90.00
_cell.angle_gamma   90.00
#
_symmetry.space_group_name_H-M   'P 1'
#
loop_
_entity.id
_entity.type
_entity.pdbx_description
1 polymer ?
#
loop_
_entity_poly.entity_id
_entity_poly.type
_entity_poly.pdbx_seq_one_letter_code
_entity_poly.pdbx_strand_id
1 'polypeptide(L)'
;MNTVNMNYVYLVSTESEESTLRANLFLDTAAKTGVCVSQHYRLNDSVSVLDEIYRSLFSSTVKTVVVLTEAGFFRDLAMKAANHSVSDLQFIVTFDLFLSIPVGTFPSNIATVYSAVPDSLDTSQGDDEFDSYFKNLNPTAHSQEANPWFQHFWESSYDCSFDGSEGSMCDQSDITEHMTSYQRNPFVAPVIDSVDAHVQALKDVLECDEGTCDELPAFTQEAYLARLKQVDFASQVGNNGRVAFKPSGDPEDTRFQVMALNNIDGQKYLVTEWSNGLFDAFTDFPIQASQCEEVCLDPQCFPLRLKEGEAVVSRDCNNQVFLSWFA
;
A
#
# COMPACT_ATOMS: atom_id res chain seq x y z
N MET A 1 -9.76 10.18 24.37
CA MET A 1 -9.52 9.65 23.01
C MET A 1 -9.81 10.79 22.05
N ASN A 2 -8.79 11.29 21.35
CA ASN A 2 -8.98 12.30 20.32
C ASN A 2 -9.61 11.60 19.10
N THR A 3 -10.90 11.80 18.87
CA THR A 3 -11.58 11.26 17.70
C THR A 3 -11.09 11.99 16.46
N VAL A 4 -10.39 11.26 15.58
CA VAL A 4 -9.96 11.77 14.27
C VAL A 4 -11.19 12.18 13.46
N ASN A 5 -11.34 13.46 13.18
CA ASN A 5 -12.57 14.01 12.60
C ASN A 5 -12.45 14.10 11.07
N MET A 6 -12.29 12.93 10.45
CA MET A 6 -12.21 12.70 9.00
C MET A 6 -13.45 11.94 8.53
N ASN A 7 -14.58 12.63 8.37
CA ASN A 7 -15.84 12.01 7.92
C ASN A 7 -16.34 12.55 6.57
N TYR A 8 -15.59 13.46 5.94
CA TYR A 8 -15.94 14.08 4.67
C TYR A 8 -14.73 14.05 3.72
N VAL A 9 -14.80 13.27 2.65
CA VAL A 9 -13.65 12.97 1.77
C VAL A 9 -14.02 13.04 0.29
N TYR A 10 -13.00 13.20 -0.56
CA TYR A 10 -13.06 12.82 -1.97
C TYR A 10 -12.42 11.46 -2.19
N LEU A 11 -12.92 10.73 -3.20
CA LEU A 11 -12.32 9.51 -3.69
C LEU A 11 -11.81 9.75 -5.12
N VAL A 12 -10.59 9.32 -5.40
CA VAL A 12 -9.95 9.41 -6.70
C VAL A 12 -9.38 8.03 -7.04
N SER A 13 -9.78 7.44 -8.17
CA SER A 13 -9.28 6.11 -8.58
C SER A 13 -9.05 6.01 -10.09
N THR A 14 -8.15 5.13 -10.53
CA THR A 14 -8.07 4.77 -11.95
C THR A 14 -9.18 3.80 -12.35
N GLU A 15 -9.39 3.62 -13.67
CA GLU A 15 -10.34 2.66 -14.25
C GLU A 15 -9.80 1.22 -14.34
N SER A 16 -8.65 0.90 -13.73
CA SER A 16 -8.16 -0.49 -13.66
C SER A 16 -9.10 -1.37 -12.82
N GLU A 17 -9.09 -2.68 -13.08
CA GLU A 17 -9.89 -3.66 -12.35
C GLU A 17 -9.59 -3.61 -10.84
N GLU A 18 -8.30 -3.57 -10.48
CA GLU A 18 -7.84 -3.47 -9.10
C GLU A 18 -8.30 -2.17 -8.42
N SER A 19 -8.09 -1.01 -9.05
CA SER A 19 -8.54 0.28 -8.50
C SER A 19 -10.06 0.33 -8.35
N THR A 20 -10.79 -0.30 -9.27
CA THR A 20 -12.25 -0.43 -9.21
C THR A 20 -12.71 -1.30 -8.04
N LEU A 21 -12.05 -2.44 -7.80
CA LEU A 21 -12.30 -3.31 -6.64
C LEU A 21 -12.00 -2.59 -5.32
N ARG A 22 -10.82 -1.95 -5.21
CA ARG A 22 -10.42 -1.14 -4.05
C ARG A 22 -11.43 -0.01 -3.79
N ALA A 23 -11.86 0.71 -4.83
CA ALA A 23 -12.83 1.81 -4.71
C ALA A 23 -14.23 1.34 -4.26
N ASN A 24 -14.72 0.22 -4.81
CA ASN A 24 -16.02 -0.33 -4.43
C ASN A 24 -16.02 -0.81 -2.96
N LEU A 25 -14.95 -1.47 -2.51
CA LEU A 25 -14.78 -1.89 -1.12
C LEU A 25 -14.70 -0.68 -0.17
N PHE A 26 -13.99 0.38 -0.57
CA PHE A 26 -13.92 1.62 0.19
C PHE A 26 -15.29 2.29 0.31
N LEU A 27 -16.05 2.42 -0.79
CA LEU A 27 -17.40 3.02 -0.79
C LEU A 27 -18.39 2.26 0.11
N ASP A 28 -18.40 0.93 0.03
CA ASP A 28 -19.22 0.06 0.89
C ASP A 28 -18.82 0.18 2.38
N THR A 29 -17.52 0.26 2.67
CA THR A 29 -17.00 0.46 4.03
C THR A 29 -17.36 1.85 4.57
N ALA A 30 -17.14 2.90 3.79
CA ALA A 30 -17.44 4.28 4.14
C ALA A 30 -18.93 4.48 4.49
N ALA A 31 -19.83 3.90 3.68
CA ALA A 31 -21.27 3.91 3.93
C ALA A 31 -21.67 3.21 5.25
N LYS A 32 -20.91 2.19 5.68
CA LYS A 32 -21.13 1.46 6.94
C LYS A 32 -20.54 2.17 8.16
N THR A 33 -19.44 2.91 7.99
CA THR A 33 -18.72 3.61 9.08
C THR A 33 -19.14 5.07 9.26
N GLY A 34 -19.95 5.63 8.35
CA GLY A 34 -20.41 7.01 8.42
C GLY A 34 -19.44 8.03 7.80
N VAL A 35 -18.56 7.58 6.90
CA VAL A 35 -17.72 8.47 6.10
C VAL A 35 -18.48 8.85 4.82
N CYS A 36 -18.69 10.14 4.63
CA CYS A 36 -19.29 10.70 3.43
C CYS A 36 -18.22 10.92 2.35
N VAL A 37 -18.44 10.31 1.18
CA VAL A 37 -17.65 10.54 -0.04
C VAL A 37 -18.40 11.55 -0.89
N SER A 38 -17.96 12.80 -0.89
CA SER A 38 -18.65 13.90 -1.60
C SER A 38 -18.60 13.72 -3.12
N GLN A 39 -17.48 13.25 -3.67
CA GLN A 39 -17.34 12.90 -5.09
C GLN A 39 -16.37 11.73 -5.27
N HIS A 40 -16.67 10.86 -6.24
CA HIS A 40 -15.75 9.84 -6.75
C HIS A 40 -15.32 10.20 -8.17
N TYR A 41 -14.07 10.64 -8.33
CA TYR A 41 -13.47 10.87 -9.63
C TYR A 41 -12.81 9.60 -10.14
N ARG A 42 -13.25 9.15 -11.32
CA ARG A 42 -12.67 8.02 -12.04
C ARG A 42 -11.80 8.53 -13.17
N LEU A 43 -10.58 8.03 -13.20
CA LEU A 43 -9.52 8.50 -14.08
C LEU A 43 -9.32 7.50 -15.22
N ASN A 44 -9.60 7.97 -16.42
CA ASN A 44 -8.97 7.49 -17.63
C ASN A 44 -7.72 8.34 -17.92
N ASP A 45 -6.99 7.99 -18.98
CA ASP A 45 -5.74 8.66 -19.39
C ASP A 45 -5.91 10.14 -19.86
N SER A 46 -7.11 10.73 -19.73
CA SER A 46 -7.39 12.09 -20.20
C SER A 46 -7.07 13.14 -19.15
N VAL A 47 -6.16 14.05 -19.52
CA VAL A 47 -5.76 15.24 -18.75
C VAL A 47 -6.94 16.15 -18.33
N SER A 48 -8.11 16.04 -18.99
CA SER A 48 -9.30 16.83 -18.66
C SER A 48 -9.90 16.53 -17.28
N VAL A 49 -9.86 15.28 -16.81
CA VAL A 49 -10.46 14.89 -15.51
C VAL A 49 -9.69 15.53 -14.34
N LEU A 50 -8.38 15.68 -14.51
CA LEU A 50 -7.52 16.39 -13.57
C LEU A 50 -7.97 17.84 -13.35
N ASP A 51 -8.20 18.61 -14.41
CA ASP A 51 -8.67 20.01 -14.32
C ASP A 51 -10.04 20.15 -13.63
N GLU A 52 -10.89 19.13 -13.71
CA GLU A 52 -12.17 19.07 -13.00
C GLU A 52 -11.98 18.79 -11.50
N ILE A 53 -11.18 17.77 -11.15
CA ILE A 53 -10.79 17.44 -9.77
C ILE A 53 -10.27 18.68 -9.04
N TYR A 54 -9.34 19.42 -9.66
CA TYR A 54 -8.78 20.62 -9.05
C TYR A 54 -9.84 21.69 -8.79
N ARG A 55 -10.70 22.01 -9.77
CA ARG A 55 -11.74 23.03 -9.62
C ARG A 55 -12.66 22.74 -8.42
N SER A 56 -13.04 21.48 -8.23
CA SER A 56 -13.87 21.04 -7.11
C SER A 56 -13.12 21.01 -5.77
N LEU A 57 -11.84 20.64 -5.76
CA LEU A 57 -10.97 20.72 -4.58
C LEU A 57 -10.85 22.14 -4.03
N PHE A 58 -10.85 23.17 -4.88
CA PHE A 58 -10.79 24.56 -4.43
C PHE A 58 -12.14 25.13 -3.95
N SER A 59 -13.27 24.53 -4.34
CA SER A 59 -14.61 25.07 -4.04
C SER A 59 -15.32 24.41 -2.85
N SER A 60 -14.73 23.39 -2.23
CA SER A 60 -15.35 22.60 -1.17
C SER A 60 -14.64 22.71 0.18
N THR A 61 -15.31 22.26 1.25
CA THR A 61 -14.69 22.08 2.57
C THR A 61 -13.93 20.76 2.71
N VAL A 62 -13.80 19.97 1.63
CA VAL A 62 -13.08 18.69 1.66
C VAL A 62 -11.59 18.94 1.82
N LYS A 63 -11.02 18.46 2.93
CA LYS A 63 -9.57 18.50 3.19
C LYS A 63 -8.87 17.16 2.95
N THR A 64 -9.62 16.06 2.86
CA THR A 64 -9.08 14.70 2.72
C THR A 64 -9.40 14.10 1.37
N VAL A 65 -8.37 13.61 0.68
CA VAL A 65 -8.50 12.91 -0.61
C VAL A 65 -7.97 11.49 -0.47
N VAL A 66 -8.84 10.51 -0.69
CA VAL A 66 -8.47 9.09 -0.78
C VAL A 66 -8.08 8.79 -2.22
N VAL A 67 -6.87 8.31 -2.43
CA VAL A 67 -6.27 8.10 -3.75
C VAL A 67 -5.95 6.62 -3.95
N LEU A 68 -6.64 6.01 -4.90
CA LEU A 68 -6.53 4.61 -5.31
C LEU A 68 -6.03 4.57 -6.78
N THR A 69 -4.80 5.05 -6.98
CA THR A 69 -4.19 5.26 -8.31
C THR A 69 -2.75 4.80 -8.33
N GLU A 70 -2.16 4.73 -9.52
CA GLU A 70 -0.72 4.57 -9.71
C GLU A 70 0.08 5.81 -9.27
N ALA A 71 1.37 5.63 -9.03
CA ALA A 71 2.27 6.65 -8.48
C ALA A 71 2.47 7.86 -9.40
N GLY A 72 2.54 7.66 -10.72
CA GLY A 72 2.68 8.76 -11.68
C GLY A 72 1.51 9.75 -11.61
N PHE A 73 0.29 9.22 -11.51
CA PHE A 73 -0.91 10.04 -11.37
C PHE A 73 -0.95 10.77 -10.02
N PHE A 74 -0.68 10.07 -8.91
CA PHE A 74 -0.70 10.69 -7.58
C PHE A 74 0.31 11.85 -7.49
N ARG A 75 1.50 11.68 -8.08
CA ARG A 75 2.51 12.74 -8.15
C ARG A 75 1.99 13.98 -8.88
N ASP A 76 1.33 13.80 -10.02
CA ASP A 76 0.83 14.92 -10.82
C ASP A 76 -0.34 15.64 -10.13
N LEU A 77 -1.22 14.89 -9.45
CA LEU A 77 -2.25 15.39 -8.53
C LEU A 77 -1.65 16.23 -7.39
N ALA A 78 -0.64 15.68 -6.71
CA ALA A 78 0.04 16.30 -5.58
C ALA A 78 0.76 17.60 -5.98
N MET A 79 1.61 17.56 -7.02
CA MET A 79 2.35 18.74 -7.50
C MET A 79 1.42 19.91 -7.89
N LYS A 80 0.28 19.61 -8.52
CA LYS A 80 -0.65 20.65 -8.96
C LYS A 80 -1.53 21.18 -7.81
N ALA A 81 -1.92 20.34 -6.86
CA ALA A 81 -2.53 20.81 -5.60
C ALA A 81 -1.59 21.79 -4.86
N ALA A 82 -0.30 21.47 -4.81
CA ALA A 82 0.71 22.32 -4.18
C ALA A 82 0.86 23.70 -4.86
N ASN A 83 0.91 23.76 -6.19
CA ASN A 83 1.07 25.00 -6.96
C ASN A 83 -0.06 26.04 -6.77
N HIS A 84 -1.20 25.64 -6.20
CA HIS A 84 -2.35 26.52 -5.96
C HIS A 84 -2.51 26.94 -4.47
N SER A 85 -1.46 26.77 -3.66
CA SER A 85 -1.41 27.21 -2.25
C SER A 85 -2.49 26.60 -1.34
N VAL A 86 -2.99 25.40 -1.64
CA VAL A 86 -3.89 24.68 -0.73
C VAL A 86 -3.06 23.96 0.33
N SER A 87 -2.70 24.68 1.37
CA SER A 87 -1.84 24.20 2.47
C SER A 87 -2.45 23.09 3.32
N ASP A 88 -3.76 22.85 3.21
CA ASP A 88 -4.52 22.07 4.19
C ASP A 88 -5.02 20.73 3.63
N LEU A 89 -4.63 20.36 2.40
CA LEU A 89 -4.98 19.05 1.84
C LEU A 89 -4.10 17.96 2.43
N GLN A 90 -4.77 16.88 2.85
CA GLN A 90 -4.13 15.62 3.24
C GLN A 90 -4.62 14.49 2.34
N PHE A 91 -3.69 13.59 2.02
CA PHE A 91 -3.95 12.46 1.14
C PHE A 91 -3.94 11.16 1.93
N ILE A 92 -4.85 10.24 1.62
CA ILE A 92 -4.80 8.85 2.09
C ILE A 92 -4.53 8.00 0.86
N VAL A 93 -3.38 7.31 0.86
CA VAL A 93 -2.92 6.47 -0.25
C VAL A 93 -2.83 5.01 0.19
N THR A 94 -2.86 4.08 -0.76
CA THR A 94 -2.59 2.66 -0.51
C THR A 94 -1.11 2.43 -0.18
N PHE A 95 -0.79 1.33 0.53
CA PHE A 95 0.56 1.14 1.10
C PHE A 95 1.64 0.93 0.03
N ASP A 96 1.30 0.27 -1.07
CA ASP A 96 2.11 0.11 -2.28
C ASP A 96 2.53 1.48 -2.84
N LEU A 97 1.57 2.40 -2.99
CA LEU A 97 1.82 3.78 -3.38
C LEU A 97 2.66 4.50 -2.31
N PHE A 98 2.32 4.40 -1.02
CA PHE A 98 3.06 5.05 0.07
C PHE A 98 4.54 4.65 0.15
N LEU A 99 4.82 3.37 -0.05
CA LEU A 99 6.18 2.83 -0.04
C LEU A 99 6.95 3.28 -1.29
N SER A 100 6.29 3.41 -2.44
CA SER A 100 6.91 3.84 -3.70
C SER A 100 7.31 5.33 -3.76
N ILE A 101 6.73 6.20 -2.92
CA ILE A 101 7.00 7.65 -2.95
C ILE A 101 8.43 7.95 -2.47
N PRO A 102 9.30 8.54 -3.32
CA PRO A 102 10.60 9.02 -2.88
C PRO A 102 10.48 10.19 -1.89
N VAL A 103 11.45 10.29 -0.99
CA VAL A 103 11.57 11.41 -0.05
C VAL A 103 11.76 12.73 -0.81
N GLY A 104 10.99 13.77 -0.45
CA GLY A 104 11.08 15.09 -1.07
C GLY A 104 10.45 15.21 -2.47
N THR A 105 9.63 14.25 -2.90
CA THR A 105 8.98 14.27 -4.23
C THR A 105 8.01 15.44 -4.43
N PHE A 106 7.40 15.96 -3.37
CA PHE A 106 6.38 17.00 -3.48
C PHE A 106 6.87 18.36 -2.91
N PRO A 107 6.15 19.46 -3.16
CA PRO A 107 6.44 20.74 -2.50
C PRO A 107 5.97 20.74 -1.03
N SER A 108 6.68 21.48 -0.17
CA SER A 108 6.51 21.47 1.29
C SER A 108 5.15 21.96 1.82
N ASN A 109 4.26 22.48 0.96
CA ASN A 109 2.92 22.90 1.32
C ASN A 109 1.84 21.82 1.12
N ILE A 110 2.20 20.58 0.76
CA ILE A 110 1.33 19.42 0.97
C ILE A 110 1.49 18.98 2.42
N ALA A 111 0.43 19.12 3.22
CA ALA A 111 0.49 18.93 4.67
C ALA A 111 0.95 17.53 5.08
N THR A 112 0.30 16.48 4.56
CA THR A 112 0.62 15.09 4.92
C THR A 112 0.07 14.10 3.91
N VAL A 113 0.80 13.01 3.68
CA VAL A 113 0.29 11.79 3.03
C VAL A 113 0.24 10.67 4.06
N TYR A 114 -0.91 10.03 4.22
CA TYR A 114 -1.16 8.94 5.17
C TYR A 114 -1.35 7.60 4.46
N SER A 115 -0.96 6.50 5.10
CA SER A 115 -1.28 5.15 4.64
C SER A 115 -1.32 4.14 5.79
N ALA A 116 -2.12 3.08 5.64
CA ALA A 116 -2.08 1.91 6.53
C ALA A 116 -1.16 0.86 5.90
N VAL A 117 0.07 0.77 6.40
CA VAL A 117 1.12 -0.14 5.93
C VAL A 117 1.07 -1.43 6.77
N PRO A 118 1.03 -2.63 6.16
CA PRO A 118 1.16 -3.86 6.94
C PRO A 118 2.46 -3.87 7.75
N ASP A 119 2.36 -4.25 9.01
CA ASP A 119 3.48 -4.29 9.97
C ASP A 119 4.59 -5.28 9.55
N SER A 120 4.26 -6.28 8.71
CA SER A 120 5.21 -7.19 8.07
C SER A 120 6.07 -6.54 6.96
N LEU A 121 5.85 -5.26 6.63
CA LEU A 121 6.65 -4.49 5.66
C LEU A 121 7.62 -3.49 6.34
N ASP A 122 7.77 -3.54 7.66
CA ASP A 122 8.70 -2.67 8.40
C ASP A 122 10.17 -3.03 8.09
N THR A 123 10.85 -2.14 7.37
CA THR A 123 12.27 -2.28 7.01
C THR A 123 13.24 -1.83 8.10
N SER A 124 12.74 -1.35 9.25
CA SER A 124 13.57 -0.90 10.37
C SER A 124 14.06 -2.05 11.27
N GLN A 125 13.47 -3.24 11.14
CA GLN A 125 13.77 -4.44 11.94
C GLN A 125 14.23 -5.60 11.07
N GLY A 126 15.11 -6.44 11.59
CA GLY A 126 15.50 -7.71 10.96
C GLY A 126 16.31 -7.60 9.66
N ASP A 127 16.67 -8.77 9.13
CA ASP A 127 17.23 -9.02 7.80
C ASP A 127 18.68 -8.57 7.55
N ASP A 128 19.48 -8.34 8.61
CA ASP A 128 20.92 -8.05 8.51
C ASP A 128 21.68 -9.08 7.65
N GLU A 129 21.27 -10.35 7.67
CA GLU A 129 21.87 -11.41 6.83
C GLU A 129 21.55 -11.23 5.35
N PHE A 130 20.31 -10.90 4.99
CA PHE A 130 19.94 -10.59 3.60
C PHE A 130 20.65 -9.32 3.11
N ASP A 131 20.67 -8.27 3.94
CA ASP A 131 21.33 -7.00 3.61
C ASP A 131 22.83 -7.19 3.44
N SER A 132 23.47 -8.01 4.29
CA SER A 132 24.87 -8.42 4.13
C SER A 132 25.09 -9.23 2.85
N TYR A 133 24.25 -10.24 2.59
CA TYR A 133 24.33 -11.04 1.36
C TYR A 133 24.24 -10.18 0.11
N PHE A 134 23.19 -9.35 0.00
CA PHE A 134 22.87 -8.58 -1.20
C PHE A 134 23.89 -7.45 -1.46
N LYS A 135 24.36 -6.75 -0.42
CA LYS A 135 25.41 -5.72 -0.55
C LYS A 135 26.75 -6.29 -0.99
N ASN A 136 27.06 -7.53 -0.60
CA ASN A 136 28.32 -8.20 -0.93
C ASN A 136 28.28 -8.98 -2.27
N LEU A 137 27.17 -8.93 -3.02
CA LEU A 137 27.11 -9.52 -4.37
C LEU A 137 28.03 -8.76 -5.33
N ASN A 138 28.87 -9.49 -6.06
CA ASN A 138 29.76 -8.94 -7.08
C ASN A 138 29.22 -9.30 -8.49
N PRO A 139 28.93 -8.33 -9.37
CA PRO A 139 28.29 -8.58 -10.67
C PRO A 139 29.15 -9.37 -11.66
N THR A 140 30.48 -9.42 -11.46
CA THR A 140 31.41 -10.18 -12.30
C THR A 140 31.68 -11.59 -11.78
N ALA A 141 31.41 -11.86 -10.50
CA ALA A 141 31.68 -13.14 -9.84
C ALA A 141 30.42 -13.91 -9.42
N HIS A 142 29.24 -13.28 -9.43
CA HIS A 142 27.97 -13.94 -9.19
C HIS A 142 27.62 -14.91 -10.34
N SER A 143 27.01 -16.04 -10.02
CA SER A 143 26.74 -17.08 -11.01
C SER A 143 25.60 -16.68 -11.94
N GLN A 144 25.90 -16.56 -13.24
CA GLN A 144 24.89 -16.39 -14.30
C GLN A 144 23.90 -17.57 -14.37
N GLU A 145 24.28 -18.77 -13.91
CA GLU A 145 23.35 -19.92 -13.84
C GLU A 145 22.35 -19.78 -12.68
N ALA A 146 22.77 -19.16 -11.56
CA ALA A 146 21.90 -18.90 -10.42
C ALA A 146 21.00 -17.67 -10.64
N ASN A 147 21.55 -16.62 -11.28
CA ASN A 147 20.84 -15.41 -11.63
C ASN A 147 21.33 -14.85 -12.98
N PRO A 148 20.66 -15.18 -14.10
CA PRO A 148 21.09 -14.75 -15.43
C PRO A 148 20.82 -13.27 -15.73
N TRP A 149 20.08 -12.56 -14.87
CA TRP A 149 19.73 -11.15 -15.05
C TRP A 149 20.54 -10.21 -14.13
N PHE A 150 21.42 -10.74 -13.26
CA PHE A 150 22.15 -9.92 -12.27
C PHE A 150 23.07 -8.86 -12.89
N GLN A 151 23.72 -9.18 -14.03
CA GLN A 151 24.55 -8.20 -14.75
C GLN A 151 23.72 -7.08 -15.35
N HIS A 152 22.64 -7.41 -16.07
CA HIS A 152 21.72 -6.41 -16.62
C HIS A 152 21.04 -5.57 -15.52
N PHE A 153 20.71 -6.16 -14.37
CA PHE A 153 20.24 -5.42 -13.19
C PHE A 153 21.28 -4.37 -12.76
N TRP A 154 22.55 -4.75 -12.68
CA TRP A 154 23.64 -3.86 -12.29
C TRP A 154 23.83 -2.72 -13.32
N GLU A 155 23.97 -3.08 -14.59
CA GLU A 155 24.12 -2.13 -15.71
C GLU A 155 22.98 -1.09 -15.73
N SER A 156 21.73 -1.56 -15.58
CA SER A 156 20.55 -0.71 -15.52
C SER A 156 20.40 0.10 -14.21
N SER A 157 21.08 -0.28 -13.13
CA SER A 157 20.99 0.41 -11.84
C SER A 157 22.03 1.52 -11.69
N TYR A 158 23.19 1.38 -12.35
CA TYR A 158 24.33 2.30 -12.25
C TYR A 158 24.68 3.01 -13.57
N ASP A 159 23.84 2.88 -14.61
CA ASP A 159 24.03 3.50 -15.95
C ASP A 159 25.40 3.17 -16.56
N CYS A 160 25.78 1.88 -16.45
CA CYS A 160 27.09 1.35 -16.83
C CYS A 160 26.96 0.08 -17.68
N SER A 161 28.05 -0.35 -18.31
CA SER A 161 28.13 -1.57 -19.12
C SER A 161 29.39 -2.39 -18.82
N PHE A 162 29.27 -3.73 -18.82
CA PHE A 162 30.40 -4.65 -18.68
C PHE A 162 31.09 -4.97 -20.01
N ASP A 163 30.38 -4.87 -21.14
CA ASP A 163 30.93 -5.14 -22.48
C ASP A 163 31.30 -3.87 -23.27
N GLY A 164 30.91 -2.69 -22.75
CA GLY A 164 31.15 -1.39 -23.36
C GLY A 164 30.20 -1.06 -24.51
N SER A 165 29.03 -1.71 -24.58
CA SER A 165 28.02 -1.47 -25.62
C SER A 165 27.29 -0.13 -25.47
N GLU A 166 26.94 0.25 -24.24
CA GLU A 166 26.22 1.49 -23.92
C GLU A 166 26.77 2.12 -22.62
N GLY A 167 26.81 3.45 -22.52
CA GLY A 167 27.23 4.16 -21.29
C GLY A 167 28.72 4.08 -20.93
N SER A 168 29.02 4.20 -19.63
CA SER A 168 30.37 4.05 -19.05
C SER A 168 30.71 2.59 -18.76
N MET A 169 31.98 2.21 -18.75
CA MET A 169 32.39 0.90 -18.24
C MET A 169 32.07 0.80 -16.74
N CYS A 170 31.41 -0.28 -16.30
CA CYS A 170 31.19 -0.51 -14.87
C CYS A 170 32.52 -0.67 -14.11
N ASP A 171 32.66 -0.07 -12.93
CA ASP A 171 33.88 -0.08 -12.12
C ASP A 171 33.66 -0.22 -10.60
N GLN A 172 34.71 0.02 -9.81
CA GLN A 172 34.70 -0.13 -8.35
C GLN A 172 33.87 0.95 -7.64
N SER A 173 33.59 2.08 -8.29
CA SER A 173 32.75 3.14 -7.77
C SER A 173 31.28 2.70 -7.74
N ASP A 174 30.77 2.02 -8.76
CA ASP A 174 29.42 1.44 -8.77
C ASP A 174 29.21 0.45 -7.61
N ILE A 175 30.22 -0.38 -7.32
CA ILE A 175 30.18 -1.33 -6.18
C ILE A 175 30.13 -0.56 -4.86
N THR A 176 30.82 0.57 -4.79
CA THR A 176 30.80 1.46 -3.61
C THR A 176 29.45 2.17 -3.49
N GLU A 177 28.85 2.57 -4.61
CA GLU A 177 27.51 3.14 -4.67
C GLU A 177 26.48 2.12 -4.18
N HIS A 178 26.44 0.91 -4.76
CA HIS A 178 25.58 -0.20 -4.30
C HIS A 178 25.60 -0.38 -2.78
N MET A 179 26.79 -0.51 -2.18
CA MET A 179 26.92 -0.69 -0.73
C MET A 179 26.42 0.49 0.11
N THR A 180 26.43 1.71 -0.43
CA THR A 180 26.14 2.96 0.30
C THR A 180 24.76 3.57 0.00
N SER A 181 24.20 3.33 -1.17
CA SER A 181 22.86 3.77 -1.59
C SER A 181 21.78 2.71 -1.36
N TYR A 182 22.16 1.45 -1.09
CA TYR A 182 21.22 0.35 -0.84
C TYR A 182 20.15 0.71 0.19
N GLN A 183 18.89 0.50 -0.21
CA GLN A 183 17.72 0.50 0.65
C GLN A 183 17.00 -0.83 0.45
N ARG A 184 16.73 -1.55 1.54
CA ARG A 184 16.03 -2.83 1.48
C ARG A 184 14.63 -2.64 0.93
N ASN A 185 14.23 -3.50 -0.01
CA ASN A 185 12.85 -3.51 -0.50
C ASN A 185 11.92 -4.03 0.63
N PRO A 186 10.82 -3.32 0.96
CA PRO A 186 9.93 -3.71 2.05
C PRO A 186 9.28 -5.09 1.90
N PHE A 187 9.29 -5.69 0.71
CA PHE A 187 8.75 -7.02 0.46
C PHE A 187 9.75 -8.16 0.72
N VAL A 188 10.99 -7.89 1.13
CA VAL A 188 12.02 -8.93 1.39
C VAL A 188 11.59 -9.92 2.47
N ALA A 189 11.23 -9.47 3.66
CA ALA A 189 10.81 -10.36 4.76
C ALA A 189 9.58 -11.22 4.37
N PRO A 190 8.48 -10.67 3.81
CA PRO A 190 7.36 -11.47 3.29
C PRO A 190 7.74 -12.51 2.22
N VAL A 191 8.74 -12.23 1.38
CA VAL A 191 9.25 -13.19 0.38
C VAL A 191 10.01 -14.33 1.05
N ILE A 192 10.82 -14.04 2.07
CA ILE A 192 11.53 -15.06 2.86
C ILE A 192 10.51 -15.92 3.63
N ASP A 193 9.56 -15.30 4.34
CA ASP A 193 8.47 -15.99 5.06
C ASP A 193 7.62 -16.89 4.14
N SER A 194 7.40 -16.47 2.88
CA SER A 194 6.69 -17.27 1.88
C SER A 194 7.48 -18.53 1.49
N VAL A 195 8.79 -18.41 1.30
CA VAL A 195 9.68 -19.57 1.07
C VAL A 195 9.70 -20.48 2.28
N ASP A 196 9.82 -19.94 3.49
CA ASP A 196 9.81 -20.72 4.73
C ASP A 196 8.46 -21.45 4.93
N ALA A 197 7.32 -20.82 4.64
CA ALA A 197 6.01 -21.47 4.67
C ALA A 197 5.96 -22.68 3.72
N HIS A 198 6.52 -22.56 2.51
CA HIS A 198 6.66 -23.70 1.60
C HIS A 198 7.62 -24.78 2.13
N VAL A 199 8.73 -24.40 2.78
CA VAL A 199 9.68 -25.34 3.39
C VAL A 199 9.06 -26.10 4.57
N GLN A 200 8.32 -25.43 5.47
CA GLN A 200 7.63 -26.09 6.58
C GLN A 200 6.57 -27.07 6.05
N ALA A 201 5.76 -26.65 5.08
CA ALA A 201 4.78 -27.52 4.45
C ALA A 201 5.42 -28.74 3.74
N LEU A 202 6.60 -28.58 3.14
CA LEU A 202 7.35 -29.70 2.56
C LEU A 202 7.88 -30.66 3.63
N LYS A 203 8.45 -30.16 4.74
CA LYS A 203 8.90 -31.01 5.86
C LYS A 203 7.76 -31.88 6.40
N ASP A 204 6.58 -31.29 6.61
CA ASP A 204 5.36 -31.95 7.10
C ASP A 204 4.78 -33.00 6.14
N VAL A 205 4.97 -32.84 4.83
CA VAL A 205 4.51 -33.79 3.80
C VAL A 205 5.51 -34.91 3.57
N LEU A 206 6.80 -34.58 3.61
CA LEU A 206 7.88 -35.52 3.34
C LEU A 206 8.26 -36.36 4.58
N GLU A 207 7.73 -36.01 5.76
CA GLU A 207 8.01 -36.65 7.06
C GLU A 207 9.51 -36.69 7.41
N CYS A 208 10.27 -35.66 7.00
CA CYS A 208 11.72 -35.63 7.18
C CYS A 208 12.16 -34.99 8.49
N ASP A 209 12.85 -35.78 9.32
CA ASP A 209 13.65 -35.28 10.44
C ASP A 209 14.95 -34.58 9.97
N GLU A 210 15.64 -33.90 10.89
CA GLU A 210 16.78 -32.99 10.64
C GLU A 210 17.93 -33.58 9.78
N GLY A 211 17.80 -33.45 8.45
CA GLY A 211 18.91 -33.55 7.49
C GLY A 211 18.84 -34.69 6.48
N THR A 212 17.90 -35.63 6.58
CA THR A 212 17.78 -36.76 5.64
C THR A 212 16.34 -37.15 5.33
N CYS A 213 15.91 -36.88 4.09
CA CYS A 213 14.82 -37.58 3.44
C CYS A 213 15.43 -38.74 2.63
N ASP A 214 15.43 -39.97 3.15
CA ASP A 214 16.08 -41.12 2.47
C ASP A 214 15.51 -41.39 1.07
N GLU A 215 14.20 -41.18 0.91
CA GLU A 215 13.51 -41.04 -0.36
C GLU A 215 12.53 -39.85 -0.23
N LEU A 216 12.29 -39.09 -1.30
CA LEU A 216 11.21 -38.10 -1.32
C LEU A 216 9.88 -38.86 -1.53
N PRO A 217 9.00 -39.01 -0.52
CA PRO A 217 7.73 -39.72 -0.73
C PRO A 217 6.87 -38.99 -1.77
N ALA A 218 6.22 -39.76 -2.63
CA ALA A 218 5.30 -39.20 -3.61
C ALA A 218 4.07 -38.61 -2.89
N PHE A 219 3.92 -37.29 -2.97
CA PHE A 219 2.79 -36.56 -2.40
C PHE A 219 1.87 -35.99 -3.48
N THR A 220 0.60 -35.72 -3.11
CA THR A 220 -0.35 -35.06 -4.02
C THR A 220 -0.41 -33.56 -3.75
N GLN A 221 -0.83 -32.79 -4.76
CA GLN A 221 -1.00 -31.35 -4.62
C GLN A 221 -2.01 -30.98 -3.52
N GLU A 222 -3.04 -31.82 -3.31
CA GLU A 222 -4.05 -31.65 -2.27
C GLU A 222 -3.46 -31.88 -0.87
N ALA A 223 -2.61 -32.91 -0.70
CA ALA A 223 -1.91 -33.15 0.56
C ALA A 223 -0.95 -32.00 0.90
N TYR A 224 -0.22 -31.50 -0.10
CA TYR A 224 0.66 -30.35 0.05
C TYR A 224 -0.09 -29.07 0.40
N LEU A 225 -1.15 -28.73 -0.34
CA LEU A 225 -1.98 -27.57 -0.04
C LEU A 225 -2.66 -27.68 1.34
N ALA A 226 -3.03 -28.88 1.78
CA ALA A 226 -3.57 -29.10 3.12
C ALA A 226 -2.54 -28.81 4.23
N ARG A 227 -1.24 -29.15 4.03
CA ARG A 227 -0.17 -28.76 4.96
C ARG A 227 0.19 -27.28 4.88
N LEU A 228 0.26 -26.71 3.68
CA LEU A 228 0.54 -25.27 3.50
C LEU A 228 -0.52 -24.39 4.18
N LYS A 229 -1.78 -24.81 4.20
CA LYS A 229 -2.86 -24.14 4.96
C LYS A 229 -2.80 -24.34 6.48
N GLN A 230 -1.87 -25.16 6.99
CA GLN A 230 -1.72 -25.50 8.40
C GLN A 230 -0.40 -25.02 9.01
N VAL A 231 0.49 -24.38 8.23
CA VAL A 231 1.75 -23.87 8.78
C VAL A 231 1.49 -22.77 9.82
N ASP A 232 2.26 -22.83 10.90
CA ASP A 232 2.20 -21.92 12.04
C ASP A 232 3.61 -21.82 12.62
N PHE A 233 4.31 -20.72 12.35
CA PHE A 233 5.66 -20.49 12.83
C PHE A 233 5.93 -19.01 13.15
N ALA A 234 6.94 -18.76 13.97
CA ALA A 234 7.47 -17.42 14.16
C ALA A 234 8.50 -17.12 13.06
N SER A 235 8.28 -16.04 12.32
CA SER A 235 9.24 -15.52 11.35
C SER A 235 10.61 -15.32 12.01
N GLN A 236 11.68 -15.56 11.25
CA GLN A 236 13.07 -15.27 11.63
C GLN A 236 13.56 -13.94 11.02
N VAL A 237 12.67 -13.22 10.33
CA VAL A 237 12.92 -12.00 9.56
C VAL A 237 11.98 -10.88 9.98
N GLY A 238 12.28 -9.65 9.57
CA GLY A 238 11.50 -8.45 9.90
C GLY A 238 11.27 -8.28 11.41
N ASN A 239 10.01 -8.32 11.82
CA ASN A 239 9.56 -8.10 13.20
C ASN A 239 9.33 -9.39 14.02
N ASN A 240 9.79 -10.56 13.54
CA ASN A 240 9.53 -11.88 14.12
C ASN A 240 8.01 -12.17 14.33
N GLY A 241 7.18 -11.70 13.40
CA GLY A 241 5.73 -11.94 13.40
C GLY A 241 5.37 -13.42 13.26
N ARG A 242 4.12 -13.76 13.61
CA ARG A 242 3.58 -15.11 13.41
C ARG A 242 3.10 -15.26 11.96
N VAL A 243 3.62 -16.28 11.28
CA VAL A 243 3.21 -16.68 9.92
C VAL A 243 2.25 -17.85 10.05
N ALA A 244 0.97 -17.59 9.77
CA ALA A 244 -0.11 -18.57 9.73
C ALA A 244 -1.23 -18.09 8.79
N PHE A 245 -2.11 -18.99 8.35
CA PHE A 245 -3.13 -18.70 7.34
C PHE A 245 -4.58 -18.97 7.80
N LYS A 246 -5.48 -18.09 7.37
CA LYS A 246 -6.94 -18.25 7.43
C LYS A 246 -7.39 -19.39 6.49
N PRO A 247 -8.60 -19.94 6.68
CA PRO A 247 -9.17 -20.93 5.74
C PRO A 247 -9.24 -20.45 4.27
N SER A 248 -9.34 -19.14 4.04
CA SER A 248 -9.25 -18.49 2.72
C SER A 248 -7.88 -18.62 2.06
N GLY A 249 -6.80 -18.69 2.86
CA GLY A 249 -5.42 -18.59 2.42
C GLY A 249 -4.76 -17.23 2.73
N ASP A 250 -5.52 -16.26 3.25
CA ASP A 250 -4.97 -14.97 3.69
C ASP A 250 -4.17 -15.12 4.99
N PRO A 251 -3.18 -14.26 5.30
CA PRO A 251 -2.49 -14.26 6.59
C PRO A 251 -3.48 -14.13 7.77
N GLU A 252 -3.26 -14.87 8.85
CA GLU A 252 -4.07 -14.85 10.07
C GLU A 252 -3.90 -13.52 10.82
N ASP A 253 -2.66 -13.19 11.20
CA ASP A 253 -2.31 -12.06 12.05
C ASP A 253 -1.98 -10.78 11.24
N THR A 254 -3.01 -10.12 10.70
CA THR A 254 -2.85 -8.88 9.94
C THR A 254 -2.86 -7.64 10.85
N ARG A 255 -1.67 -7.13 11.20
CA ARG A 255 -1.47 -5.82 11.86
C ARG A 255 -1.08 -4.76 10.83
N PHE A 256 -1.51 -3.52 11.05
CA PHE A 256 -1.17 -2.38 10.19
C PHE A 256 -0.65 -1.20 11.01
N GLN A 257 0.47 -0.64 10.61
CA GLN A 257 0.99 0.64 11.08
C GLN A 257 0.37 1.76 10.22
N VAL A 258 -0.31 2.72 10.84
CA VAL A 258 -0.75 3.94 10.12
C VAL A 258 0.41 4.92 10.12
N MET A 259 0.96 5.15 8.93
CA MET A 259 2.14 5.97 8.70
C MET A 259 1.75 7.31 8.08
N ALA A 260 2.48 8.36 8.43
CA ALA A 260 2.41 9.69 7.82
C ALA A 260 3.76 10.04 7.18
N LEU A 261 3.76 10.45 5.91
CA LEU A 261 4.89 11.12 5.27
C LEU A 261 4.74 12.62 5.48
N ASN A 262 5.64 13.22 6.25
CA ASN A 262 5.79 14.67 6.30
C ASN A 262 6.68 15.11 5.15
N ASN A 263 6.14 15.93 4.26
CA ASN A 263 6.86 16.37 3.07
C ASN A 263 7.77 17.59 3.32
N ILE A 264 7.80 18.14 4.54
CA ILE A 264 8.68 19.25 4.94
C ILE A 264 10.09 18.76 5.29
N ASP A 265 10.19 17.69 6.09
CA ASP A 265 11.44 17.05 6.52
C ASP A 265 11.75 15.75 5.74
N GLY A 266 10.78 15.28 4.96
CA GLY A 266 10.89 14.08 4.14
C GLY A 266 10.76 12.77 4.92
N GLN A 267 10.41 12.81 6.20
CA GLN A 267 10.40 11.63 7.07
C GLN A 267 9.04 10.93 7.10
N LYS A 268 9.09 9.61 7.30
CA LYS A 268 7.91 8.77 7.57
C LYS A 268 7.78 8.58 9.08
N TYR A 269 6.59 8.79 9.61
CA TYR A 269 6.26 8.77 11.04
C TYR A 269 5.15 7.76 11.33
N LEU A 270 5.31 6.95 12.39
CA LEU A 270 4.22 6.13 12.93
C LEU A 270 3.20 7.03 13.63
N VAL A 271 1.95 6.99 13.19
CA VAL A 271 0.85 7.79 13.77
C VAL A 271 0.11 7.01 14.85
N THR A 272 -0.30 5.79 14.50
CA THR A 272 -1.14 4.88 15.29
C THR A 272 -0.97 3.47 14.75
N GLU A 273 -1.16 2.44 15.58
CA GLU A 273 -1.30 1.07 15.09
C GLU A 273 -2.78 0.70 14.96
N TRP A 274 -3.10 -0.15 14.00
CA TRP A 274 -4.40 -0.78 13.82
C TRP A 274 -4.26 -2.30 13.92
N SER A 275 -5.05 -2.90 14.80
CA SER A 275 -5.11 -4.34 14.99
C SER A 275 -6.55 -4.72 15.34
N ASN A 276 -7.15 -5.64 14.57
CA ASN A 276 -8.46 -6.22 14.86
C ASN A 276 -9.58 -5.20 15.18
N GLY A 277 -9.57 -4.04 14.52
CA GLY A 277 -10.56 -2.97 14.72
C GLY A 277 -10.29 -2.04 15.91
N LEU A 278 -9.18 -2.21 16.62
CA LEU A 278 -8.69 -1.29 17.64
C LEU A 278 -7.64 -0.34 17.03
N PHE A 279 -7.60 0.89 17.55
CA PHE A 279 -6.61 1.92 17.21
C PHE A 279 -5.86 2.33 18.47
N ASP A 280 -4.56 2.08 18.49
CA ASP A 280 -3.66 2.57 19.54
C ASP A 280 -2.95 3.83 19.03
N ALA A 281 -3.52 4.99 19.37
CA ALA A 281 -3.04 6.30 18.90
C ALA A 281 -1.77 6.72 19.65
N PHE A 282 -0.64 6.77 18.95
CA PHE A 282 0.68 6.96 19.55
C PHE A 282 1.22 8.40 19.47
N THR A 283 0.61 9.29 18.69
CA THR A 283 1.18 10.63 18.41
C THR A 283 0.17 11.78 18.38
N ASP A 284 0.64 12.97 18.76
CA ASP A 284 0.01 14.27 18.48
C ASP A 284 0.30 14.74 17.03
N PHE A 285 0.16 13.85 16.04
CA PHE A 285 0.35 14.24 14.63
C PHE A 285 -0.81 15.16 14.19
N PRO A 286 -0.55 16.29 13.50
CA PRO A 286 -1.59 17.27 13.14
C PRO A 286 -2.50 16.76 12.01
N ILE A 287 -3.49 15.95 12.35
CA ILE A 287 -4.53 15.51 11.42
C ILE A 287 -5.51 16.65 11.19
N GLN A 288 -5.69 17.06 9.93
CA GLN A 288 -6.65 18.10 9.58
C GLN A 288 -8.08 17.55 9.71
N ALA A 289 -8.97 18.32 10.33
CA ALA A 289 -10.38 17.96 10.36
C ALA A 289 -10.99 18.15 8.96
N SER A 290 -11.70 17.13 8.48
CA SER A 290 -12.34 17.13 7.16
C SER A 290 -13.79 16.74 7.37
N GLN A 291 -14.64 17.76 7.47
CA GLN A 291 -16.04 17.68 7.86
C GLN A 291 -16.94 18.42 6.88
N CYS A 292 -18.18 17.96 6.80
CA CYS A 292 -19.27 18.73 6.22
C CYS A 292 -19.77 19.72 7.29
N GLU A 293 -19.39 21.00 7.20
CA GLU A 293 -19.78 22.03 8.17
C GLU A 293 -21.30 22.30 8.15
N GLU A 294 -21.91 22.24 6.97
CA GLU A 294 -23.36 22.29 6.78
C GLU A 294 -23.82 21.20 5.80
N VAL A 295 -24.63 20.25 6.29
CA VAL A 295 -25.24 19.11 5.56
C VAL A 295 -26.11 19.54 4.36
N CYS A 296 -26.31 20.85 4.17
CA CYS A 296 -27.25 21.45 3.22
C CYS A 296 -26.61 21.98 1.92
N LEU A 297 -25.27 21.96 1.79
CA LEU A 297 -24.57 22.57 0.64
C LEU A 297 -23.90 21.59 -0.33
N ASP A 298 -23.78 20.30 0.01
CA ASP A 298 -23.36 19.26 -0.94
C ASP A 298 -24.48 18.22 -1.12
N PRO A 299 -25.09 18.10 -2.32
CA PRO A 299 -26.19 17.19 -2.62
C PRO A 299 -25.78 15.71 -2.80
N GLN A 300 -24.54 15.31 -2.47
CA GLN A 300 -24.08 13.91 -2.53
C GLN A 300 -23.81 13.25 -1.15
N CYS A 301 -23.85 14.02 -0.06
CA CYS A 301 -23.37 13.59 1.26
C CYS A 301 -24.34 12.73 2.11
N PHE A 302 -24.60 11.48 1.71
CA PHE A 302 -25.78 10.76 2.20
C PHE A 302 -25.72 9.18 2.25
N PRO A 303 -26.46 8.45 3.16
CA PRO A 303 -26.30 6.99 3.40
C PRO A 303 -27.57 6.08 3.28
N LEU A 304 -27.31 4.78 3.12
CA LEU A 304 -28.29 3.71 2.85
C LEU A 304 -28.63 2.82 4.07
N ARG A 305 -29.87 2.29 4.11
CA ARG A 305 -30.30 1.20 5.03
C ARG A 305 -31.20 0.21 4.29
N LEU A 306 -30.70 -0.97 3.98
CA LEU A 306 -31.37 -1.96 3.13
C LEU A 306 -32.50 -2.73 3.86
N LYS A 307 -33.54 -3.08 3.09
CA LYS A 307 -34.42 -4.24 3.27
C LYS A 307 -34.62 -4.88 1.90
N GLU A 308 -34.84 -6.18 1.87
CA GLU A 308 -34.90 -6.99 0.65
C GLU A 308 -36.05 -6.57 -0.30
N GLY A 309 -35.77 -6.57 -1.61
CA GLY A 309 -36.82 -6.69 -2.65
C GLY A 309 -36.77 -5.72 -3.83
N GLU A 310 -36.11 -4.57 -3.73
CA GLU A 310 -36.24 -3.49 -4.74
C GLU A 310 -34.90 -2.92 -5.24
N ALA A 311 -34.97 -2.21 -6.38
CA ALA A 311 -33.84 -1.82 -7.21
C ALA A 311 -32.85 -0.82 -6.56
N VAL A 312 -31.66 -0.72 -7.16
CA VAL A 312 -30.56 0.14 -6.70
C VAL A 312 -30.96 1.62 -6.71
N VAL A 313 -31.01 2.24 -5.52
CA VAL A 313 -31.26 3.67 -5.31
C VAL A 313 -30.17 4.22 -4.39
N SER A 314 -29.40 5.19 -4.86
CA SER A 314 -28.54 6.05 -4.03
C SER A 314 -29.44 6.85 -3.06
N ARG A 315 -29.17 6.84 -1.75
CA ARG A 315 -30.04 7.50 -0.76
C ARG A 315 -29.49 8.77 -0.16
N ASP A 316 -30.44 9.65 0.17
CA ASP A 316 -30.28 10.85 1.00
C ASP A 316 -30.42 10.63 2.55
N CYS A 317 -29.37 10.97 3.32
CA CYS A 317 -29.17 11.28 4.77
C CYS A 317 -30.34 11.95 5.50
N ASN A 318 -31.26 12.59 4.79
CA ASN A 318 -32.43 13.22 5.38
C ASN A 318 -33.74 12.45 5.15
N ASN A 319 -33.65 11.11 5.05
CA ASN A 319 -34.70 10.19 5.51
C ASN A 319 -36.11 10.46 4.94
N GLN A 320 -36.20 11.05 3.75
CA GLN A 320 -37.42 11.37 3.02
C GLN A 320 -37.43 10.62 1.69
N VAL A 321 -38.52 9.88 1.45
CA VAL A 321 -38.70 9.09 0.23
C VAL A 321 -39.30 9.98 -0.84
N PHE A 322 -38.52 10.29 -1.88
CA PHE A 322 -39.06 10.84 -3.13
C PHE A 322 -39.35 9.71 -4.13
N LEU A 323 -40.63 9.46 -4.35
CA LEU A 323 -41.12 8.65 -5.46
C LEU A 323 -41.26 9.53 -6.71
N SER A 324 -40.37 9.37 -7.70
CA SER A 324 -40.60 9.92 -9.04
C SER A 324 -41.37 8.92 -9.89
N TRP A 325 -42.57 9.33 -10.33
CA TRP A 325 -43.28 8.64 -11.40
C TRP A 325 -42.71 9.10 -12.73
N PHE A 326 -42.14 8.18 -13.51
CA PHE A 326 -41.95 8.40 -14.93
C PHE A 326 -43.23 8.02 -15.68
N ALA A 327 -43.66 8.92 -16.57
CA ALA A 327 -44.63 8.66 -17.62
C ALA A 327 -43.90 8.22 -18.91
#